data_AF-A0A8T0I101-F1
#
_entry.id   AF-A0A8T0I101-F1
#
_cell.length_a   1.000
_cell.length_b   1.000
_cell.length_c   1.000
_cell.angle_alpha   90.00
_cell.angle_beta   90.00
_cell.angle_gamma   90.00
#
_symmetry.space_group_name_H-M   'P 1'
#
loop_
_entity.id
_entity.type
_entity.pdbx_description
1 polymer ?
#
loop_
_entity_poly.entity_id
_entity_poly.type
_entity_poly.pdbx_seq_one_letter_code
_entity_poly.pdbx_strand_id
1 'polypeptide(L)'
;MARPEVVLLLAVAVLAIFQTTSCARTYETPPRATTISFPPSNKFVCSTDPNVPDTPAPEFVCSVDMTNGKPTGLLILSNDIDVSSARYQWRTPIQLWKKNSRYIASFNAFYVVNFNRDIEFTQRPLFSGGGLAFAITPDTSVVGTGQETFGLFPINEQTGASLRGAKTKTVAVEMDLSRIDDKGFDPLAPHIGLDINSMKSVTTKSLGDPNKVIDVKYGVWVEYDALKMTLKVSLHKVKDTQTPMRDRASLAISYTGLDLAKEVKEFSYVGFGSRVPETPNGVYVIYDFKFSTKWVLGSKVKMRFSI
;
A
#
# COMPACT_ATOMS: atom_id res chain seq x y z
N MET A 1 66.99 70.37 47.95
CA MET A 1 67.13 69.26 46.98
C MET A 1 65.98 68.30 47.24
N ALA A 2 64.86 68.44 46.54
CA ALA A 2 63.66 67.62 46.71
C ALA A 2 63.16 67.23 45.31
N ARG A 3 63.01 65.92 45.07
CA ARG A 3 62.45 65.34 43.84
C ARG A 3 60.95 65.07 44.05
N PRO A 4 60.10 65.22 43.02
CA PRO A 4 58.72 64.76 43.09
C PRO A 4 58.61 63.27 42.75
N GLU A 5 57.71 62.58 43.44
CA GLU A 5 57.29 61.22 43.13
C GLU A 5 56.33 61.23 41.92
N VAL A 6 56.54 60.29 41.00
CA VAL A 6 55.62 60.00 39.89
C VAL A 6 54.90 58.70 40.21
N VAL A 7 53.58 58.79 40.41
CA VAL A 7 52.69 57.62 40.55
C VAL A 7 52.31 57.14 39.14
N LEU A 8 52.69 55.91 38.80
CA LEU A 8 52.32 55.24 37.55
C LEU A 8 51.12 54.31 37.81
N LEU A 9 49.93 54.67 37.32
CA LEU A 9 48.79 53.76 37.28
C LEU A 9 48.88 52.84 36.05
N LEU A 10 49.02 51.53 36.29
CA LEU A 10 48.87 50.48 35.28
C LEU A 10 47.39 50.05 35.22
N ALA A 11 46.72 50.35 34.10
CA ALA A 11 45.41 49.81 33.78
C ALA A 11 45.58 48.46 33.06
N VAL A 12 45.12 47.36 33.67
CA VAL A 12 45.06 46.04 33.03
C VAL A 12 43.67 45.88 32.42
N ALA A 13 43.59 45.85 31.09
CA ALA A 13 42.37 45.51 30.37
C ALA A 13 42.24 43.98 30.26
N VAL A 14 41.26 43.40 30.95
CA VAL A 14 40.91 41.98 30.83
C VAL A 14 39.91 41.84 29.67
N LEU A 15 40.37 41.24 28.57
CA LEU A 15 39.53 40.93 27.41
C LEU A 15 38.82 39.60 27.64
N ALA A 16 37.54 39.63 28.01
CA ALA A 16 36.71 38.44 28.12
C ALA A 16 36.28 37.96 26.73
N ILE A 17 36.84 36.85 26.26
CA ILE A 17 36.44 36.19 25.01
C ILE A 17 35.19 35.36 25.27
N PHE A 18 34.02 35.87 24.88
CA PHE A 18 32.80 35.07 24.80
C PHE A 18 32.88 34.15 23.58
N GLN A 19 33.21 32.87 23.78
CA GLN A 19 33.02 31.85 22.75
C GLN A 19 31.53 31.52 22.65
N THR A 20 30.86 32.07 21.63
CA THR A 20 29.53 31.61 21.23
C THR A 20 29.70 30.30 20.46
N THR A 21 29.54 29.17 21.14
CA THR A 21 29.34 27.89 20.45
C THR A 21 27.99 27.94 19.75
N SER A 22 27.98 28.37 18.49
CA SER A 22 26.86 28.15 17.58
C SER A 22 26.73 26.64 17.39
N CYS A 23 25.80 26.04 18.13
CA CYS A 23 25.40 24.66 17.92
C CYS A 23 24.70 24.62 16.55
N ALA A 24 25.47 24.30 15.50
CA ALA A 24 24.90 24.06 14.18
C ALA A 24 23.87 22.94 14.32
N ARG A 25 22.57 23.29 14.30
CA ARG A 25 21.52 22.29 14.12
C ARG A 25 21.78 21.64 12.77
N THR A 26 22.33 20.43 12.78
CA THR A 26 22.34 19.57 11.61
C THR A 26 20.88 19.24 11.32
N TYR A 27 20.26 19.99 10.41
CA TYR A 27 18.93 19.66 9.92
C TYR A 27 19.08 18.36 9.14
N GLU A 28 18.58 17.28 9.72
CA GLU A 28 18.50 16.00 9.05
C GLU A 28 17.75 16.19 7.73
N THR A 29 18.29 15.69 6.62
CA THR A 29 17.63 15.77 5.32
C THR A 29 16.54 14.70 5.20
N PRO A 30 15.36 15.03 4.62
CA PRO A 30 14.34 14.04 4.36
C PRO A 30 14.85 13.00 3.38
N PRO A 31 14.43 11.72 3.49
CA PRO A 31 14.71 10.75 2.44
C PRO A 31 14.11 11.16 1.10
N ARG A 32 14.56 10.51 0.03
CA ARG A 32 14.09 10.80 -1.33
C ARG A 32 12.62 10.37 -1.49
N ALA A 33 11.82 11.24 -2.10
CA ALA A 33 10.48 10.88 -2.55
C ALA A 33 10.55 9.80 -3.64
N THR A 34 9.60 8.87 -3.62
CA THR A 34 9.50 7.79 -4.60
C THR A 34 8.26 8.01 -5.45
N THR A 35 8.39 7.80 -6.76
CA THR A 35 7.27 7.73 -7.70
C THR A 35 7.35 6.42 -8.47
N ILE A 36 6.24 5.70 -8.52
CA ILE A 36 6.05 4.46 -9.27
C ILE A 36 4.87 4.71 -10.21
N SER A 37 4.99 4.26 -11.45
CA SER A 37 3.89 4.30 -12.41
C SER A 37 3.92 3.08 -13.32
N PHE A 38 2.75 2.58 -13.69
CA PHE A 38 2.54 1.74 -14.85
C PHE A 38 2.64 2.56 -16.15
N PRO A 39 2.95 1.95 -17.31
CA PRO A 39 2.88 0.51 -17.59
C PRO A 39 4.23 -0.24 -17.48
N PRO A 40 4.25 -1.57 -17.61
CA PRO A 40 5.13 -2.45 -16.87
C PRO A 40 6.56 -2.26 -17.33
N SER A 41 7.39 -1.94 -16.37
CA SER A 41 8.82 -2.09 -16.50
C SER A 41 9.20 -3.42 -15.86
N ASN A 42 10.36 -3.96 -16.23
CA ASN A 42 11.12 -5.01 -15.52
C ASN A 42 11.41 -4.70 -14.02
N LYS A 43 10.78 -3.66 -13.48
CA LYS A 43 10.85 -3.19 -12.10
C LYS A 43 9.67 -3.67 -11.26
N PHE A 44 8.72 -4.42 -11.83
CA PHE A 44 7.75 -5.18 -11.06
C PHE A 44 8.09 -6.67 -11.07
N VAL A 45 7.64 -7.37 -10.04
CA VAL A 45 7.75 -8.82 -9.90
C VAL A 45 6.36 -9.40 -9.65
N CYS A 46 6.02 -10.44 -10.40
CA CYS A 46 4.90 -11.32 -10.07
C CYS A 46 5.41 -12.46 -9.19
N SER A 47 4.67 -12.80 -8.14
CA SER A 47 4.92 -13.96 -7.30
C SER A 47 3.59 -14.66 -7.08
N THR A 48 3.57 -15.98 -7.17
CA THR A 48 2.38 -16.82 -7.04
C THR A 48 2.56 -17.82 -5.89
N ASP A 49 1.45 -18.40 -5.41
CA ASP A 49 1.52 -19.47 -4.41
C ASP A 49 2.12 -20.74 -5.04
N PRO A 50 3.31 -21.21 -4.58
CA PRO A 50 3.93 -22.39 -5.15
C PRO A 50 3.23 -23.70 -4.77
N ASN A 51 2.26 -23.68 -3.84
CA ASN A 51 1.59 -24.88 -3.36
C ASN A 51 0.30 -25.21 -4.11
N VAL A 52 -0.18 -24.30 -4.97
CA VAL A 52 -1.33 -24.58 -5.84
C VAL A 52 -0.84 -25.47 -6.98
N PRO A 53 -1.31 -26.74 -7.09
CA PRO A 53 -0.88 -27.66 -8.13
C PRO A 53 -1.05 -27.05 -9.52
N ASP A 54 -0.12 -27.37 -10.42
CA ASP A 54 -0.17 -26.94 -11.82
C ASP A 54 -0.28 -25.42 -12.04
N THR A 55 0.06 -24.60 -11.03
CA THR A 55 0.16 -23.14 -11.21
C THR A 55 1.22 -22.86 -12.27
N PRO A 56 0.87 -22.20 -13.38
CA PRO A 56 1.83 -21.88 -14.43
C PRO A 56 2.87 -20.90 -13.90
N ALA A 57 3.93 -20.68 -14.68
CA ALA A 57 4.94 -19.70 -14.32
C ALA A 57 4.29 -18.32 -14.03
N PRO A 58 4.77 -17.56 -13.03
CA PRO A 58 4.08 -16.34 -12.56
C PRO A 58 3.73 -15.32 -13.66
N GLU A 59 4.49 -15.26 -14.75
CA GLU A 59 4.23 -14.40 -15.90
C GLU A 59 2.94 -14.73 -16.66
N PHE A 60 2.42 -15.95 -16.54
CA PHE A 60 1.12 -16.34 -17.10
C PHE A 60 -0.02 -15.95 -16.17
N VAL A 61 0.23 -15.89 -14.86
CA VAL A 61 -0.75 -15.47 -13.86
C VAL A 61 -0.88 -13.96 -13.80
N CYS A 62 0.24 -13.24 -13.86
CA CYS A 62 0.31 -11.80 -14.00
C CYS A 62 0.74 -11.40 -15.41
N SER A 63 -0.16 -11.53 -16.37
CA SER A 63 0.16 -11.28 -17.77
C SER A 63 0.08 -9.79 -18.09
N VAL A 64 1.14 -9.30 -18.73
CA VAL A 64 1.16 -7.96 -19.31
C VAL A 64 0.64 -8.06 -20.72
N ASP A 65 -0.37 -7.27 -21.06
CA ASP A 65 -0.88 -7.22 -22.42
C ASP A 65 0.15 -6.59 -23.38
N MET A 66 0.30 -7.22 -24.55
CA MET A 66 1.33 -6.90 -25.53
C MET A 66 0.68 -6.65 -26.88
N THR A 67 0.89 -5.46 -27.46
CA THR A 67 0.51 -5.16 -28.84
C THR A 67 1.77 -4.86 -29.64
N ASN A 68 1.98 -5.59 -30.74
CA ASN A 68 3.17 -5.45 -31.60
C ASN A 68 4.50 -5.55 -30.83
N GLY A 69 4.57 -6.47 -29.86
CA GLY A 69 5.77 -6.69 -29.03
C GLY A 69 6.06 -5.59 -28.01
N LYS A 70 5.13 -4.64 -27.79
CA LYS A 70 5.25 -3.59 -26.79
C LYS A 70 4.17 -3.73 -25.71
N PRO A 71 4.51 -3.53 -24.42
CA PRO A 71 3.52 -3.49 -23.36
C PRO A 71 2.48 -2.39 -23.63
N THR A 72 1.20 -2.74 -23.62
CA THR A 72 0.13 -1.78 -23.92
C THR A 72 -0.17 -0.84 -22.78
N GLY A 73 0.05 -1.28 -21.55
CA GLY A 73 -0.60 -0.60 -20.44
C GLY A 73 -1.05 -1.52 -19.32
N LEU A 74 -1.56 -2.68 -19.73
CA LEU A 74 -2.54 -3.43 -18.99
C LEU A 74 -1.88 -4.61 -18.28
N LEU A 75 -2.24 -4.80 -17.01
CA LEU A 75 -1.96 -6.01 -16.26
C LEU A 75 -3.26 -6.81 -16.15
N ILE A 76 -3.20 -8.07 -16.57
CA ILE A 76 -4.29 -9.03 -16.51
C ILE A 76 -3.91 -10.10 -15.48
N LEU A 77 -4.83 -10.39 -14.57
CA LEU A 77 -4.70 -11.42 -13.56
C LEU A 77 -5.75 -12.50 -13.82
N SER A 78 -5.28 -13.69 -14.19
CA SER A 78 -6.10 -14.89 -14.37
C SER A 78 -5.23 -16.13 -14.26
N ASN A 79 -5.82 -17.29 -13.98
CA ASN A 79 -5.13 -18.57 -14.04
C ASN A 79 -6.00 -19.56 -14.82
N ASP A 80 -5.42 -20.37 -15.69
CA ASP A 80 -6.23 -21.19 -16.61
C ASP A 80 -6.85 -22.41 -15.96
N ILE A 81 -6.23 -22.93 -14.90
CA ILE A 81 -6.57 -24.23 -14.32
C ILE A 81 -7.44 -24.06 -13.07
N ASP A 82 -6.92 -23.38 -12.05
CA ASP A 82 -7.54 -23.28 -10.73
C ASP A 82 -7.42 -21.85 -10.18
N VAL A 83 -8.20 -21.53 -9.16
CA VAL A 83 -7.98 -20.31 -8.38
C VAL A 83 -6.56 -20.34 -7.80
N SER A 84 -5.88 -19.19 -7.84
CA SER A 84 -4.56 -19.04 -7.23
C SER A 84 -4.48 -17.74 -6.42
N SER A 85 -3.32 -17.46 -5.83
CA SER A 85 -3.00 -16.09 -5.41
C SER A 85 -1.74 -15.58 -6.07
N ALA A 86 -1.72 -14.28 -6.28
CA ALA A 86 -0.57 -13.59 -6.81
C ALA A 86 -0.34 -12.27 -6.10
N ARG A 87 0.93 -11.89 -6.01
CA ARG A 87 1.36 -10.53 -5.72
C ARG A 87 2.07 -9.97 -6.95
N TYR A 88 1.69 -8.77 -7.36
CA TYR A 88 2.38 -8.02 -8.41
C TYR A 88 2.90 -6.71 -7.82
N GLN A 89 4.20 -6.66 -7.54
CA GLN A 89 4.78 -5.62 -6.69
C GLN A 89 6.03 -4.98 -7.27
N TRP A 90 6.24 -3.72 -6.91
CA TRP A 90 7.46 -3.01 -7.25
C TRP A 90 8.66 -3.71 -6.61
N ARG A 91 9.66 -4.07 -7.43
CA ARG A 91 10.77 -4.96 -7.09
C ARG A 91 11.72 -4.38 -6.04
N THR A 92 11.76 -3.06 -5.90
CA THR A 92 12.65 -2.37 -4.96
C THR A 92 11.84 -1.87 -3.77
N PRO A 93 12.16 -2.23 -2.52
CA PRO A 93 11.40 -1.74 -1.39
C PRO A 93 11.54 -0.22 -1.25
N ILE A 94 10.44 0.43 -0.89
CA ILE A 94 10.36 1.88 -0.70
C ILE A 94 10.41 2.22 0.78
N GLN A 95 11.07 3.32 1.11
CA GLN A 95 11.13 3.80 2.49
C GLN A 95 9.85 4.59 2.81
N LEU A 96 9.12 4.22 3.87
CA LEU A 96 7.85 4.82 4.27
C LEU A 96 7.91 5.58 5.61
N TRP A 97 8.90 5.29 6.42
CA TRP A 97 9.26 6.02 7.62
C TRP A 97 10.77 5.90 7.80
N LYS A 98 11.38 6.71 8.67
CA LYS A 98 12.83 6.67 8.90
C LYS A 98 13.14 6.35 10.36
N LYS A 99 13.85 5.25 10.60
CA LYS A 99 14.24 4.86 11.96
C LYS A 99 15.15 5.93 12.59
N ASN A 100 14.97 6.17 13.88
CA ASN A 100 15.69 7.20 14.65
C ASN A 100 15.52 8.63 14.10
N SER A 101 14.46 8.87 13.32
CA SER A 101 14.14 10.17 12.74
C SER A 101 12.67 10.49 12.99
N ARG A 102 12.31 11.75 12.77
CA ARG A 102 10.91 12.21 12.74
C ARG A 102 10.32 12.17 11.35
N TYR A 103 11.11 11.85 10.33
CA TYR A 103 10.60 11.77 8.97
C TYR A 103 9.69 10.56 8.78
N ILE A 104 8.49 10.83 8.28
CA ILE A 104 7.47 9.86 7.90
C ILE A 104 6.93 10.24 6.51
N ALA A 105 6.56 9.26 5.70
CA ALA A 105 6.04 9.51 4.36
C ALA A 105 4.50 9.52 4.37
N SER A 106 3.94 10.61 3.86
CA SER A 106 2.59 10.58 3.28
C SER A 106 2.67 9.92 1.91
N PHE A 107 1.60 9.27 1.46
CA PHE A 107 1.56 8.70 0.12
C PHE A 107 0.22 8.91 -0.58
N ASN A 108 0.26 8.87 -1.91
CA ASN A 108 -0.92 8.75 -2.76
C ASN A 108 -0.73 7.56 -3.70
N ALA A 109 -1.71 6.67 -3.72
CA ALA A 109 -1.88 5.64 -4.74
C ALA A 109 -3.15 5.93 -5.55
N PHE A 110 -3.07 5.73 -6.85
CA PHE A 110 -4.20 5.74 -7.76
C PHE A 110 -4.09 4.51 -8.65
N TYR A 111 -5.19 3.80 -8.85
CA TYR A 111 -5.26 2.76 -9.86
C TYR A 111 -6.65 2.69 -10.51
N VAL A 112 -6.70 2.12 -11.70
CA VAL A 112 -7.95 1.78 -12.40
C VAL A 112 -8.04 0.27 -12.51
N VAL A 113 -9.12 -0.31 -12.00
CA VAL A 113 -9.37 -1.76 -12.03
C VAL A 113 -10.74 -2.07 -12.64
N ASN A 114 -10.84 -3.21 -13.31
CA ASN A 114 -12.11 -3.82 -13.72
C ASN A 114 -12.05 -5.33 -13.44
N PHE A 115 -13.20 -5.91 -13.07
CA PHE A 115 -13.40 -7.34 -12.87
C PHE A 115 -14.29 -7.82 -14.02
N ASN A 116 -13.67 -8.33 -15.08
CA ASN A 116 -14.34 -8.65 -16.34
C ASN A 116 -14.76 -10.11 -16.35
N ARG A 117 -16.04 -10.37 -16.62
CA ARG A 117 -16.50 -11.73 -16.90
C ARG A 117 -15.91 -12.22 -18.21
N ASP A 118 -15.73 -13.53 -18.29
CA ASP A 118 -15.55 -14.18 -19.58
C ASP A 118 -16.85 -14.10 -20.38
N ILE A 119 -16.76 -13.66 -21.64
CA ILE A 119 -17.91 -13.44 -22.51
C ILE A 119 -18.59 -14.77 -22.92
N GLU A 120 -17.83 -15.85 -22.99
CA GLU A 120 -18.30 -17.18 -23.37
C GLU A 120 -18.96 -17.91 -22.18
N PHE A 121 -18.64 -17.50 -20.95
CA PHE A 121 -19.08 -18.17 -19.71
C PHE A 121 -19.90 -17.27 -18.76
N THR A 122 -20.61 -16.28 -19.31
CA THR A 122 -21.42 -15.29 -18.56
C THR A 122 -22.51 -15.85 -17.64
N GLN A 123 -22.86 -17.13 -17.77
CA GLN A 123 -23.86 -17.82 -16.92
C GLN A 123 -23.27 -18.46 -15.66
N ARG A 124 -21.94 -18.47 -15.48
CA ARG A 124 -21.30 -19.01 -14.28
C ARG A 124 -21.51 -18.10 -13.05
N PRO A 125 -21.47 -18.65 -11.82
CA PRO A 125 -21.49 -17.83 -10.60
C PRO A 125 -20.37 -16.78 -10.63
N LEU A 126 -20.67 -15.55 -10.18
CA LEU A 126 -19.75 -14.41 -10.16
C LEU A 126 -18.47 -14.72 -9.38
N PHE A 127 -17.39 -15.13 -10.06
CA PHE A 127 -16.03 -15.40 -9.53
C PHE A 127 -15.90 -16.35 -8.31
N SER A 128 -17.02 -16.80 -7.73
CA SER A 128 -17.13 -17.41 -6.40
C SER A 128 -16.40 -16.63 -5.29
N GLY A 129 -16.26 -15.31 -5.46
CA GLY A 129 -15.53 -14.38 -4.59
C GLY A 129 -14.09 -14.08 -5.00
N GLY A 130 -13.34 -13.45 -4.10
CA GLY A 130 -11.99 -12.97 -4.36
C GLY A 130 -11.93 -11.49 -4.70
N GLY A 131 -11.02 -11.09 -5.57
CA GLY A 131 -10.77 -9.69 -5.87
C GLY A 131 -9.30 -9.30 -5.73
N LEU A 132 -9.08 -8.01 -5.54
CA LEU A 132 -7.76 -7.37 -5.63
C LEU A 132 -7.56 -6.43 -4.45
N ALA A 133 -6.34 -6.33 -3.94
CA ALA A 133 -5.97 -5.36 -2.92
C ALA A 133 -4.71 -4.58 -3.31
N PHE A 134 -4.77 -3.25 -3.18
CA PHE A 134 -3.53 -2.44 -3.12
C PHE A 134 -2.86 -2.70 -1.77
N ALA A 135 -1.60 -3.12 -1.77
CA ALA A 135 -0.93 -3.59 -0.56
C ALA A 135 0.45 -2.99 -0.36
N ILE A 136 0.78 -2.77 0.91
CA ILE A 136 2.11 -2.47 1.43
C ILE A 136 2.54 -3.68 2.26
N THR A 137 3.56 -4.41 1.81
CA THR A 137 3.97 -5.71 2.40
C THR A 137 5.43 -5.70 2.87
N PRO A 138 5.82 -6.63 3.76
CA PRO A 138 7.19 -6.73 4.26
C PRO A 138 8.19 -7.38 3.27
N ASP A 139 7.68 -8.04 2.24
CA ASP A 139 8.38 -8.81 1.21
C ASP A 139 7.46 -9.03 0.00
N THR A 140 7.97 -9.67 -1.05
CA THR A 140 7.20 -10.00 -2.26
C THR A 140 6.69 -11.44 -2.29
N SER A 141 6.89 -12.21 -1.23
CA SER A 141 6.60 -13.64 -1.24
C SER A 141 5.12 -13.92 -0.98
N VAL A 142 4.55 -14.88 -1.71
CA VAL A 142 3.21 -15.44 -1.47
C VAL A 142 3.29 -16.74 -0.64
N VAL A 143 4.49 -17.16 -0.24
CA VAL A 143 4.66 -18.42 0.49
C VAL A 143 3.98 -18.34 1.86
N GLY A 144 3.13 -19.32 2.15
CA GLY A 144 2.42 -19.42 3.43
C GLY A 144 1.26 -18.44 3.56
N THR A 145 0.89 -17.74 2.48
CA THR A 145 -0.35 -16.98 2.38
C THR A 145 -1.28 -17.72 1.42
N GLY A 146 -2.54 -17.90 1.82
CA GLY A 146 -3.50 -18.66 1.02
C GLY A 146 -4.19 -17.80 -0.04
N GLN A 147 -4.78 -18.45 -1.04
CA GLN A 147 -5.56 -17.79 -2.10
C GLN A 147 -6.67 -16.88 -1.56
N GLU A 148 -7.32 -17.32 -0.48
CA GLU A 148 -8.40 -16.60 0.19
C GLU A 148 -7.95 -15.34 0.94
N THR A 149 -6.66 -15.02 0.90
CA THR A 149 -6.05 -13.86 1.56
C THR A 149 -5.47 -12.83 0.58
N PHE A 150 -5.81 -12.94 -0.70
CA PHE A 150 -5.15 -12.21 -1.80
C PHE A 150 -3.63 -12.47 -1.86
N GLY A 151 -3.19 -13.60 -1.29
CA GLY A 151 -1.78 -13.89 -1.07
C GLY A 151 -1.10 -12.94 -0.07
N LEU A 152 -1.81 -12.20 0.79
CA LEU A 152 -1.25 -11.14 1.64
C LEU A 152 -0.99 -11.55 3.09
N PHE A 153 -1.81 -12.44 3.67
CA PHE A 153 -1.80 -12.69 5.10
C PHE A 153 -1.75 -14.18 5.42
N PRO A 154 -0.85 -14.63 6.30
CA PRO A 154 -1.01 -15.93 6.95
C PRO A 154 -2.07 -15.76 8.04
N ILE A 155 -3.21 -16.45 7.93
CA ILE A 155 -4.35 -16.28 8.83
C ILE A 155 -4.82 -17.59 9.48
N ASN A 156 -5.54 -17.45 10.58
CA ASN A 156 -6.48 -18.47 11.03
C ASN A 156 -7.77 -18.35 10.20
N GLU A 157 -8.14 -19.40 9.47
CA GLU A 157 -9.26 -19.39 8.52
C GLU A 157 -10.64 -19.25 9.17
N GLN A 158 -10.78 -19.47 10.47
CA GLN A 158 -12.06 -19.28 11.17
C GLN A 158 -12.28 -17.84 11.63
N THR A 159 -11.21 -17.06 11.74
CA THR A 159 -11.26 -15.72 12.35
C THR A 159 -10.75 -14.61 11.44
N GLY A 160 -10.04 -14.94 10.36
CA GLY A 160 -9.33 -13.98 9.50
C GLY A 160 -8.11 -13.34 10.18
N ALA A 161 -7.85 -13.65 11.44
CA ALA A 161 -6.78 -13.04 12.22
C ALA A 161 -5.42 -13.57 11.79
N SER A 162 -4.41 -12.70 11.74
CA SER A 162 -3.10 -13.16 11.31
C SER A 162 -2.41 -14.06 12.32
N LEU A 163 -1.84 -15.17 11.82
CA LEU A 163 -1.00 -16.10 12.58
C LEU A 163 0.28 -15.45 13.12
N ARG A 164 0.66 -14.28 12.59
CA ARG A 164 1.86 -13.53 13.01
C ARG A 164 1.52 -12.23 13.75
N GLY A 165 0.23 -11.90 13.91
CA GLY A 165 -0.24 -10.68 14.56
C GLY A 165 0.48 -9.43 14.04
N ALA A 166 0.96 -8.56 14.94
CA ALA A 166 1.68 -7.33 14.59
C ALA A 166 3.03 -7.55 13.86
N LYS A 167 3.53 -8.80 13.74
CA LYS A 167 4.73 -9.14 12.97
C LYS A 167 4.44 -9.39 11.49
N THR A 168 3.17 -9.41 11.08
CA THR A 168 2.76 -9.58 9.67
C THR A 168 3.25 -8.43 8.80
N LYS A 169 3.21 -7.21 9.34
CA LYS A 169 3.70 -5.97 8.72
C LYS A 169 3.09 -5.66 7.36
N THR A 170 1.79 -5.90 7.22
CA THR A 170 1.03 -5.70 5.98
C THR A 170 -0.16 -4.77 6.22
N VAL A 171 -0.31 -3.78 5.35
CA VAL A 171 -1.51 -2.93 5.25
C VAL A 171 -2.03 -3.02 3.82
N ALA A 172 -3.33 -3.23 3.66
CA ALA A 172 -3.95 -3.35 2.34
C ALA A 172 -5.29 -2.64 2.26
N VAL A 173 -5.64 -2.19 1.06
CA VAL A 173 -6.99 -1.72 0.71
C VAL A 173 -7.54 -2.69 -0.33
N GLU A 174 -8.44 -3.56 0.12
CA GLU A 174 -9.06 -4.60 -0.69
C GLU A 174 -10.30 -4.10 -1.43
N MET A 175 -10.55 -4.66 -2.60
CA MET A 175 -11.86 -4.70 -3.24
C MET A 175 -12.26 -6.16 -3.33
N ASP A 176 -13.06 -6.61 -2.38
CA ASP A 176 -13.57 -7.99 -2.29
C ASP A 176 -14.90 -8.10 -3.06
N LEU A 177 -14.96 -9.07 -3.97
CA LEU A 177 -16.10 -9.40 -4.81
C LEU A 177 -17.14 -10.30 -4.13
N SER A 178 -16.98 -10.56 -2.83
CA SER A 178 -17.83 -11.36 -1.96
C SER A 178 -17.87 -12.85 -2.24
N ARG A 179 -17.91 -13.62 -1.16
CA ARG A 179 -17.92 -15.08 -1.19
C ARG A 179 -19.34 -15.61 -1.22
N ILE A 180 -19.49 -16.81 -1.77
CA ILE A 180 -20.75 -17.57 -1.69
C ILE A 180 -20.92 -18.16 -0.28
N ASP A 181 -19.80 -18.46 0.41
CA ASP A 181 -19.79 -19.03 1.75
C ASP A 181 -19.34 -18.02 2.81
N ASP A 182 -20.05 -18.04 3.95
CA ASP A 182 -19.70 -17.21 5.11
C ASP A 182 -18.52 -17.84 5.87
N LYS A 183 -17.35 -17.19 5.80
CA LYS A 183 -16.18 -17.55 6.61
C LYS A 183 -16.17 -16.90 8.00
N GLY A 184 -17.14 -16.02 8.29
CA GLY A 184 -17.34 -15.38 9.60
C GLY A 184 -16.53 -14.11 9.86
N PHE A 185 -15.67 -13.70 8.92
CA PHE A 185 -14.83 -12.51 9.08
C PHE A 185 -15.00 -11.43 8.00
N ASP A 186 -15.60 -11.76 6.85
CA ASP A 186 -15.87 -10.83 5.75
C ASP A 186 -17.39 -10.61 5.55
N PRO A 187 -17.82 -9.39 5.14
CA PRO A 187 -19.16 -9.19 4.62
C PRO A 187 -19.48 -10.09 3.42
N LEU A 188 -20.69 -10.65 3.40
CA LEU A 188 -21.21 -11.44 2.27
C LEU A 188 -21.52 -10.63 1.00
N ALA A 189 -21.50 -9.30 1.07
CA ALA A 189 -21.70 -8.43 -0.08
C ALA A 189 -20.37 -7.81 -0.51
N PRO A 190 -20.18 -7.54 -1.81
CA PRO A 190 -18.95 -6.93 -2.30
C PRO A 190 -18.67 -5.63 -1.55
N HIS A 191 -17.41 -5.41 -1.21
CA HIS A 191 -17.02 -4.28 -0.38
C HIS A 191 -15.60 -3.83 -0.69
N ILE A 192 -15.32 -2.60 -0.29
CA ILE A 192 -13.96 -2.08 -0.15
C ILE A 192 -13.60 -2.10 1.32
N GLY A 193 -12.40 -2.59 1.64
CA GLY A 193 -11.92 -2.80 2.99
C GLY A 193 -10.57 -2.15 3.26
N LEU A 194 -10.26 -1.89 4.53
CA LEU A 194 -8.91 -1.56 5.00
C LEU A 194 -8.44 -2.67 5.94
N ASP A 195 -7.39 -3.36 5.53
CA ASP A 195 -6.81 -4.48 6.24
C ASP A 195 -5.51 -4.06 6.91
N ILE A 196 -5.38 -4.37 8.19
CA ILE A 196 -4.17 -4.09 8.97
C ILE A 196 -3.76 -5.38 9.67
N ASN A 197 -2.70 -6.02 9.17
CA ASN A 197 -2.14 -7.25 9.75
C ASN A 197 -3.17 -8.38 9.95
N SER A 198 -4.23 -8.43 9.15
CA SER A 198 -5.36 -9.34 9.28
C SER A 198 -6.17 -9.30 7.98
N MET A 199 -6.82 -10.40 7.61
CA MET A 199 -7.81 -10.38 6.52
C MET A 199 -9.12 -9.72 6.94
N LYS A 200 -9.45 -9.78 8.23
CA LYS A 200 -10.60 -9.06 8.74
C LYS A 200 -10.33 -7.56 8.71
N SER A 201 -11.00 -6.87 7.79
CA SER A 201 -10.94 -5.41 7.64
C SER A 201 -11.29 -4.66 8.93
N VAL A 202 -10.53 -3.61 9.26
CA VAL A 202 -10.84 -2.72 10.39
C VAL A 202 -11.96 -1.73 10.07
N THR A 203 -12.25 -1.52 8.79
CA THR A 203 -13.41 -0.76 8.31
C THR A 203 -13.72 -1.19 6.88
N THR A 204 -15.01 -1.26 6.54
CA THR A 204 -15.47 -1.62 5.19
C THR A 204 -16.55 -0.67 4.69
N LYS A 205 -16.76 -0.65 3.38
CA LYS A 205 -17.90 -0.01 2.72
C LYS A 205 -18.43 -0.92 1.62
N SER A 206 -19.72 -1.23 1.67
CA SER A 206 -20.35 -2.04 0.61
C SER A 206 -20.26 -1.34 -0.75
N LEU A 207 -19.92 -2.11 -1.78
CA LEU A 207 -19.96 -1.73 -3.20
C LEU A 207 -21.33 -2.03 -3.84
N GLY A 208 -22.24 -2.66 -3.10
CA GLY A 208 -23.62 -2.93 -3.49
C GLY A 208 -23.81 -4.31 -4.14
N ASP A 209 -24.75 -4.38 -5.07
CA ASP A 209 -25.09 -5.60 -5.81
C ASP A 209 -23.88 -6.16 -6.59
N PRO A 210 -23.51 -7.43 -6.40
CA PRO A 210 -22.44 -8.10 -7.16
C PRO A 210 -22.49 -7.88 -8.66
N ASN A 211 -23.68 -7.91 -9.28
CA ASN A 211 -23.85 -7.71 -10.73
C ASN A 211 -23.49 -6.30 -11.18
N LYS A 212 -23.41 -5.35 -10.24
CA LYS A 212 -23.04 -3.97 -10.49
C LYS A 212 -21.57 -3.71 -10.18
N VAL A 213 -20.83 -4.64 -9.60
CA VAL A 213 -19.40 -4.48 -9.28
C VAL A 213 -18.50 -5.02 -10.39
N ILE A 214 -19.04 -5.91 -11.22
CA ILE A 214 -18.37 -6.52 -12.36
C ILE A 214 -18.61 -5.73 -13.66
N ASP A 215 -17.73 -5.94 -14.65
CA ASP A 215 -17.76 -5.31 -15.98
C ASP A 215 -17.85 -3.77 -15.95
N VAL A 216 -17.28 -3.16 -14.92
CA VAL A 216 -17.23 -1.72 -14.71
C VAL A 216 -15.84 -1.31 -14.25
N LYS A 217 -15.39 -0.12 -14.67
CA LYS A 217 -14.12 0.43 -14.22
C LYS A 217 -14.30 1.18 -12.91
N TYR A 218 -13.41 0.90 -11.97
CA TYR A 218 -13.24 1.67 -10.75
C TYR A 218 -11.94 2.44 -10.81
N GLY A 219 -12.02 3.77 -10.69
CA GLY A 219 -10.89 4.57 -10.26
C GLY A 219 -10.83 4.56 -8.74
N VAL A 220 -9.68 4.17 -8.19
CA VAL A 220 -9.46 4.07 -6.76
C VAL A 220 -8.33 4.99 -6.36
N TRP A 221 -8.59 5.89 -5.42
CA TRP A 221 -7.58 6.79 -4.84
C TRP A 221 -7.38 6.44 -3.37
N VAL A 222 -6.18 6.00 -3.01
CA VAL A 222 -5.77 5.70 -1.64
C VAL A 222 -4.77 6.75 -1.19
N GLU A 223 -5.15 7.54 -0.20
CA GLU A 223 -4.39 8.71 0.24
C GLU A 223 -4.11 8.61 1.73
N TYR A 224 -2.83 8.64 2.08
CA TYR A 224 -2.39 8.60 3.47
C TYR A 224 -1.71 9.91 3.86
N ASP A 225 -2.28 10.59 4.85
CA ASP A 225 -1.71 11.76 5.50
C ASP A 225 -0.98 11.32 6.79
N ALA A 226 0.34 11.29 6.73
CA ALA A 226 1.17 10.82 7.83
C ALA A 226 1.13 11.72 9.08
N LEU A 227 0.88 13.02 8.91
CA LEU A 227 0.76 13.94 10.06
C LEU A 227 -0.54 13.73 10.82
N LYS A 228 -1.61 13.37 10.10
CA LYS A 228 -2.92 13.07 10.68
C LYS A 228 -3.12 11.59 11.02
N MET A 229 -2.20 10.72 10.58
CA MET A 229 -2.36 9.26 10.64
C MET A 229 -3.71 8.83 10.04
N THR A 230 -4.10 9.47 8.93
CA THR A 230 -5.40 9.27 8.30
C THR A 230 -5.21 8.67 6.92
N LEU A 231 -5.88 7.55 6.67
CA LEU A 231 -6.02 6.94 5.35
C LEU A 231 -7.42 7.21 4.81
N LYS A 232 -7.51 7.72 3.58
CA LYS A 232 -8.76 7.91 2.85
C LYS A 232 -8.75 7.11 1.57
N VAL A 233 -9.88 6.47 1.28
CA VAL A 233 -10.11 5.78 0.02
C VAL A 233 -11.33 6.39 -0.66
N SER A 234 -11.16 6.82 -1.91
CA SER A 234 -12.25 7.35 -2.73
C SER A 234 -12.39 6.54 -4.01
N LEU A 235 -13.62 6.43 -4.49
CA LEU A 235 -14.00 5.60 -5.64
C LEU A 235 -14.81 6.39 -6.66
N HIS A 236 -14.52 6.18 -7.94
CA HIS A 236 -15.40 6.59 -9.03
C HIS A 236 -15.63 5.39 -9.96
N LYS A 237 -16.87 4.92 -9.99
CA LYS A 237 -17.33 3.83 -10.84
C LYS A 237 -17.83 4.39 -12.17
N VAL A 238 -17.35 3.83 -13.28
CA VAL A 238 -17.74 4.21 -14.64
C VAL A 238 -17.94 2.97 -15.50
N LYS A 239 -18.58 3.13 -16.67
CA LYS A 239 -18.66 2.05 -17.66
C LYS A 239 -17.27 1.72 -18.19
N ASP A 240 -17.06 0.49 -18.66
CA ASP A 240 -15.74 0.07 -19.16
C ASP A 240 -15.18 0.95 -20.30
N THR A 241 -16.03 1.58 -21.11
CA THR A 241 -15.59 2.50 -22.17
C THR A 241 -15.16 3.90 -21.68
N GLN A 242 -15.28 4.17 -20.38
CA GLN A 242 -15.03 5.48 -19.79
C GLN A 242 -13.80 5.47 -18.87
N THR A 243 -13.22 6.65 -18.66
CA THR A 243 -12.09 6.85 -17.75
C THR A 243 -12.59 7.41 -16.41
N PRO A 244 -12.26 6.75 -15.27
CA PRO A 244 -12.55 7.31 -13.96
C PRO A 244 -11.86 8.66 -13.73
N MET A 245 -12.59 9.61 -13.16
CA MET A 245 -12.11 10.96 -12.85
C MET A 245 -12.16 11.27 -11.35
N ARG A 246 -11.14 11.94 -10.83
CA ARG A 246 -10.96 12.21 -9.40
C ARG A 246 -11.98 13.19 -8.83
N ASP A 247 -12.37 14.20 -9.59
CA ASP A 247 -13.37 15.22 -9.22
C ASP A 247 -14.77 14.64 -8.99
N ARG A 248 -15.06 13.48 -9.58
CA ARG A 248 -16.30 12.72 -9.41
C ARG A 248 -16.18 11.55 -8.44
N ALA A 249 -15.02 11.38 -7.80
CA ALA A 249 -14.82 10.31 -6.82
C ALA A 249 -15.58 10.61 -5.52
N SER A 250 -16.19 9.57 -4.97
CA SER A 250 -16.89 9.59 -3.68
C SER A 250 -16.03 8.95 -2.60
N LEU A 251 -16.02 9.52 -1.40
CA LEU A 251 -15.28 8.98 -0.26
C LEU A 251 -15.95 7.66 0.21
N ALA A 252 -15.18 6.57 0.21
CA ALA A 252 -15.64 5.25 0.64
C ALA A 252 -15.14 4.90 2.05
N ILE A 253 -13.85 5.13 2.33
CA ILE A 253 -13.22 4.86 3.63
C ILE A 253 -12.53 6.13 4.13
N SER A 254 -12.63 6.40 5.43
CA SER A 254 -11.79 7.38 6.14
C SER A 254 -11.44 6.79 7.50
N TYR A 255 -10.18 6.40 7.67
CA TYR A 255 -9.69 5.77 8.89
C TYR A 255 -8.58 6.62 9.52
N THR A 256 -8.71 6.92 10.82
CA THR A 256 -7.74 7.73 11.58
C THR A 256 -7.08 6.86 12.65
N GLY A 257 -5.80 7.12 12.93
CA GLY A 257 -5.01 6.35 13.88
C GLY A 257 -4.14 5.26 13.24
N LEU A 258 -4.03 5.25 11.90
CA LEU A 258 -3.10 4.36 11.20
C LEU A 258 -1.69 4.91 11.31
N ASP A 259 -0.88 4.33 12.20
CA ASP A 259 0.53 4.67 12.36
C ASP A 259 1.39 3.68 11.54
N LEU A 260 1.74 4.05 10.30
CA LEU A 260 2.53 3.17 9.41
C LEU A 260 3.87 2.73 10.01
N ALA A 261 4.47 3.50 10.92
CA ALA A 261 5.71 3.10 11.56
C ALA A 261 5.54 1.88 12.49
N LYS A 262 4.31 1.65 12.97
CA LYS A 262 3.93 0.46 13.72
C LYS A 262 3.47 -0.67 12.81
N GLU A 263 2.77 -0.34 11.73
CA GLU A 263 2.08 -1.36 10.92
C GLU A 263 2.89 -1.94 9.76
N VAL A 264 3.91 -1.25 9.25
CA VAL A 264 4.73 -1.75 8.13
C VAL A 264 6.24 -1.63 8.41
N LYS A 265 7.07 -2.31 7.62
CA LYS A 265 8.54 -2.16 7.71
C LYS A 265 8.97 -0.77 7.24
N GLU A 266 10.13 -0.31 7.71
CA GLU A 266 10.75 0.94 7.26
C GLU A 266 10.87 0.98 5.74
N PHE A 267 11.38 -0.13 5.19
CA PHE A 267 11.43 -0.43 3.77
C PHE A 267 10.40 -1.52 3.47
N SER A 268 9.38 -1.18 2.68
CA SER A 268 8.25 -2.06 2.35
C SER A 268 8.04 -2.13 0.84
N TYR A 269 7.39 -3.20 0.38
CA TYR A 269 7.05 -3.39 -1.04
C TYR A 269 5.63 -2.88 -1.29
N VAL A 270 5.41 -2.31 -2.47
CA VAL A 270 4.12 -1.73 -2.85
C VAL A 270 3.66 -2.30 -4.18
N GLY A 271 2.38 -2.63 -4.26
CA GLY A 271 1.74 -3.10 -5.47
C GLY A 271 0.39 -3.72 -5.16
N PHE A 272 0.11 -4.86 -5.76
CA PHE A 272 -1.16 -5.54 -5.63
C PHE A 272 -1.00 -6.95 -5.09
N GLY A 273 -1.97 -7.40 -4.29
CA GLY A 273 -2.24 -8.81 -4.00
C GLY A 273 -3.61 -9.20 -4.57
N SER A 274 -3.79 -10.44 -5.00
CA SER A 274 -5.03 -10.90 -5.62
C SER A 274 -5.33 -12.35 -5.30
N ARG A 275 -6.62 -12.67 -5.15
CA ARG A 275 -7.15 -14.04 -5.33
C ARG A 275 -7.46 -14.15 -6.81
N VAL A 276 -6.57 -14.75 -7.57
CA VAL A 276 -6.63 -14.78 -9.02
C VAL A 276 -7.75 -15.73 -9.46
N PRO A 277 -8.69 -15.28 -10.32
CA PRO A 277 -9.77 -16.12 -10.79
C PRO A 277 -9.28 -17.16 -11.80
N GLU A 278 -10.04 -18.24 -11.93
CA GLU A 278 -9.94 -19.12 -13.09
C GLU A 278 -10.38 -18.36 -14.35
N THR A 279 -9.62 -18.47 -15.46
CA THR A 279 -9.90 -17.77 -16.72
C THR A 279 -11.35 -17.96 -17.20
N PRO A 280 -11.97 -19.15 -17.15
CA PRO A 280 -13.38 -19.32 -17.54
C PRO A 280 -14.39 -18.57 -16.67
N ASN A 281 -14.01 -18.09 -15.49
CA ASN A 281 -14.87 -17.25 -14.64
C ASN A 281 -14.64 -15.76 -14.89
N GLY A 282 -13.60 -15.41 -15.64
CA GLY A 282 -13.22 -14.05 -16.03
C GLY A 282 -11.82 -13.68 -15.58
N VAL A 283 -11.49 -12.39 -15.73
CA VAL A 283 -10.14 -11.86 -15.47
C VAL A 283 -10.21 -10.53 -14.70
N TYR A 284 -9.17 -10.23 -13.92
CA TYR A 284 -9.04 -8.91 -13.29
C TYR A 284 -8.05 -8.08 -14.08
N VAL A 285 -8.43 -6.85 -14.43
CA VAL A 285 -7.62 -5.98 -15.29
C VAL A 285 -7.27 -4.70 -14.55
N ILE A 286 -5.98 -4.38 -14.46
CA ILE A 286 -5.46 -3.10 -13.96
C ILE A 286 -4.97 -2.28 -15.15
N TYR A 287 -5.60 -1.13 -15.36
CA TYR A 287 -5.38 -0.28 -16.54
C TYR A 287 -4.37 0.85 -16.30
N ASP A 288 -4.27 1.32 -15.06
CA ASP A 288 -3.32 2.35 -14.64
C ASP A 288 -2.98 2.10 -13.18
N PHE A 289 -1.76 2.44 -12.79
CA PHE A 289 -1.37 2.56 -11.39
C PHE A 289 -0.26 3.59 -11.24
N LYS A 290 -0.44 4.48 -10.26
CA LYS A 290 0.52 5.51 -9.88
C LYS A 290 0.61 5.51 -8.36
N PHE A 291 1.84 5.52 -7.86
CA PHE A 291 2.12 5.67 -6.44
C PHE A 291 3.18 6.73 -6.25
N SER A 292 3.02 7.57 -5.23
CA SER A 292 3.99 8.61 -4.90
C SER A 292 4.08 8.84 -3.40
N THR A 293 5.28 9.12 -2.90
CA THR A 293 5.51 9.54 -1.50
C THR A 293 5.88 11.01 -1.39
N LYS A 294 5.53 11.60 -0.25
CA LYS A 294 6.00 12.91 0.18
C LYS A 294 6.43 12.82 1.64
N TRP A 295 7.68 13.18 1.91
CA TRP A 295 8.22 13.18 3.26
C TRP A 295 7.77 14.41 4.04
N VAL A 296 7.34 14.17 5.27
CA VAL A 296 6.93 15.20 6.22
C VAL A 296 7.63 14.97 7.56
N LEU A 297 7.80 16.05 8.31
CA LEU A 297 8.42 15.99 9.63
C LEU A 297 7.33 15.75 10.68
N GLY A 298 7.28 14.53 11.22
CA GLY A 298 6.33 14.15 12.26
C GLY A 298 6.57 14.86 13.60
N SER A 299 5.53 14.85 14.44
CA SER A 299 5.63 15.35 15.81
C SER A 299 6.58 14.46 16.63
N LYS A 300 7.31 15.05 17.60
CA LYS A 300 8.09 14.25 18.56
C LYS A 300 7.12 13.35 19.32
N VAL A 301 7.18 12.04 19.12
CA VAL A 301 6.57 11.09 20.05
C VAL A 301 7.31 11.28 21.38
N LYS A 302 6.65 11.81 22.41
CA LYS A 302 7.16 11.68 23.77
C LYS A 302 7.21 10.18 24.04
N MET A 303 8.41 9.59 24.07
CA MET A 303 8.57 8.24 24.60
C MET A 303 8.09 8.29 26.06
N ARG A 304 6.88 7.79 26.31
CA ARG A 304 6.51 7.35 27.65
C ARG A 304 7.26 6.05 27.86
N PHE A 305 8.44 6.15 28.45
CA PHE A 305 9.00 5.01 29.15
C PHE A 305 8.01 4.66 30.25
N SER A 306 7.32 3.53 30.09
CA SER A 306 6.69 2.89 31.24
C SER A 306 7.86 2.21 31.96
N ILE A 307 8.14 2.70 33.17
CA ILE A 307 9.06 2.07 34.13
C ILE A 307 8.37 0.81 34.65
#